data_AF-A0A0R3PP34-F1
#
_entry.id   AF-A0A0R3PP34-F1
#
_cell.length_a   1.000
_cell.length_b   1.000
_cell.length_c   1.000
_cell.angle_alpha   90.00
_cell.angle_beta   90.00
_cell.angle_gamma   90.00
#
_symmetry.space_group_name_H-M   'P 1'
#
loop_
_entity.id
_entity.type
_entity.pdbx_description
1 polymer ?
#
loop_
_entity_poly.entity_id
_entity_poly.type
_entity_poly.pdbx_seq_one_letter_code
_entity_poly.pdbx_strand_id
1 'polypeptide(L)'
;MSASWKTVDDFYEHSNVATVRLDDIAKRGSIAPETFAAKCFTVAYGIVFCPITWIIIRDIGQLALVYITTFYARLKLKFSNVSEKQDQVFMLPFWICVVICGLIMGSGTIWVYYYDAFSGPPGTGMPWFLALYFTFQTFTTIGLGDVMPNNIPVSSH
;
A
#
# COMPACT_ATOMS: atom_id res chain seq x y z
N MET A 1 -39.41 -31.31 16.03
CA MET A 1 -38.25 -30.40 16.11
C MET A 1 -37.52 -30.51 14.78
N SER A 2 -37.93 -29.73 13.77
CA SER A 2 -37.42 -29.82 12.40
C SER A 2 -36.59 -28.59 12.12
N ALA A 3 -35.29 -28.76 11.87
CA ALA A 3 -34.40 -27.68 11.45
C ALA A 3 -34.68 -27.39 9.97
N SER A 4 -35.44 -26.31 9.72
CA SER A 4 -35.74 -25.80 8.39
C SER A 4 -34.51 -25.06 7.86
N TRP A 5 -33.77 -25.70 6.97
CA TRP A 5 -32.67 -25.08 6.22
C TRP A 5 -33.21 -23.89 5.42
N LYS A 6 -32.67 -22.69 5.69
CA LYS A 6 -32.95 -21.46 4.94
C LYS A 6 -32.54 -21.68 3.47
N THR A 7 -33.45 -21.42 2.56
CA THR A 7 -33.37 -21.67 1.12
C THR A 7 -32.34 -20.78 0.43
N VAL A 8 -31.86 -21.21 -0.75
CA VAL A 8 -30.91 -20.52 -1.63
C VAL A 8 -31.31 -19.07 -1.95
N ASP A 9 -32.59 -18.75 -1.85
CA ASP A 9 -33.12 -17.39 -2.05
C ASP A 9 -32.66 -16.39 -0.97
N ASP A 10 -32.46 -16.84 0.28
CA ASP A 10 -31.85 -16.02 1.35
C ASP A 10 -30.39 -15.64 0.99
N PHE A 11 -29.69 -16.49 0.23
CA PHE A 11 -28.32 -16.26 -0.24
C PHE A 11 -28.29 -15.24 -1.40
N TYR A 12 -29.29 -15.24 -2.28
CA TYR A 12 -29.44 -14.25 -3.34
C TYR A 12 -29.92 -12.89 -2.83
N GLU A 13 -30.77 -12.86 -1.81
CA GLU A 13 -31.15 -11.61 -1.13
C GLU A 13 -29.93 -11.03 -0.38
N HIS A 14 -29.13 -11.88 0.29
CA HIS A 14 -27.88 -11.42 0.91
C HIS A 14 -26.81 -11.02 -0.12
N SER A 15 -26.75 -11.63 -1.30
CA SER A 15 -25.79 -11.23 -2.34
C SER A 15 -26.20 -9.94 -3.03
N ASN A 16 -27.50 -9.74 -3.31
CA ASN A 16 -28.01 -8.46 -3.81
C ASN A 16 -27.87 -7.34 -2.78
N VAL A 17 -28.13 -7.61 -1.50
CA VAL A 17 -27.87 -6.65 -0.41
C VAL A 17 -26.38 -6.47 -0.15
N ALA A 18 -25.54 -7.47 -0.43
CA ALA A 18 -24.09 -7.32 -0.40
C ALA A 18 -23.59 -6.48 -1.58
N THR A 19 -24.11 -6.66 -2.79
CA THR A 19 -23.77 -5.81 -3.94
C THR A 19 -24.30 -4.39 -3.79
N VAL A 20 -25.51 -4.21 -3.21
CA VAL A 20 -26.11 -2.91 -2.82
C VAL A 20 -25.44 -2.30 -1.57
N ARG A 21 -24.63 -3.08 -0.85
CA ARG A 21 -23.70 -2.54 0.15
C ARG A 21 -22.35 -2.23 -0.47
N LEU A 22 -21.86 -3.00 -1.45
CA LEU A 22 -20.55 -2.82 -2.07
C LEU A 22 -20.48 -1.59 -2.97
N ASP A 23 -21.55 -1.26 -3.68
CA ASP A 23 -21.74 -0.01 -4.41
C ASP A 23 -21.87 1.21 -3.46
N ASP A 24 -22.58 1.07 -2.33
CA ASP A 24 -22.60 2.09 -1.27
C ASP A 24 -21.24 2.23 -0.57
N ILE A 25 -20.49 1.14 -0.42
CA ILE A 25 -19.12 1.12 0.14
C ILE A 25 -18.12 1.76 -0.84
N ALA A 26 -18.25 1.50 -2.15
CA ALA A 26 -17.50 2.18 -3.19
C ALA A 26 -17.82 3.69 -3.21
N LYS A 27 -19.05 4.06 -2.86
CA LYS A 27 -19.49 5.45 -2.71
C LYS A 27 -19.07 6.09 -1.37
N ARG A 28 -18.87 5.30 -0.31
CA ARG A 28 -18.48 5.73 1.05
C ARG A 28 -16.95 5.74 1.25
N GLY A 29 -16.18 5.16 0.35
CA GLY A 29 -14.71 5.15 0.37
C GLY A 29 -14.09 4.34 1.52
N SER A 30 -14.88 3.63 2.32
CA SER A 30 -14.41 2.95 3.53
C SER A 30 -15.16 1.66 3.81
N ILE A 31 -14.44 0.53 3.75
CA ILE A 31 -14.91 -0.78 4.22
C ILE A 31 -14.64 -0.84 5.72
N ALA A 32 -15.68 -0.70 6.54
CA ALA A 32 -15.59 -0.84 8.00
C ALA A 32 -16.46 -2.00 8.50
N PRO A 33 -16.01 -2.77 9.51
CA PRO A 33 -16.81 -3.83 10.10
C PRO A 33 -18.03 -3.24 10.83
N GLU A 34 -19.25 -3.64 10.45
CA GLU A 34 -20.49 -3.09 11.02
C GLU A 34 -20.95 -3.85 12.29
N THR A 35 -20.57 -5.12 12.45
CA THR A 35 -21.00 -5.96 13.60
C THR A 35 -20.12 -5.75 14.83
N PHE A 36 -20.71 -5.84 16.04
CA PHE A 36 -19.97 -5.67 17.31
C PHE A 36 -18.84 -6.69 17.47
N ALA A 37 -19.10 -7.95 17.14
CA ALA A 37 -18.08 -9.01 17.19
C ALA A 37 -16.91 -8.74 16.22
N ALA A 38 -17.20 -8.26 15.00
CA ALA A 38 -16.15 -7.90 14.04
C ALA A 38 -15.35 -6.67 14.51
N LYS A 39 -16.00 -5.65 15.07
CA LYS A 39 -15.32 -4.49 15.67
C LYS A 39 -14.34 -4.92 16.78
N CYS A 40 -14.78 -5.79 17.69
CA CYS A 40 -13.91 -6.32 18.76
C CYS A 40 -12.72 -7.11 18.21
N PHE A 41 -12.94 -7.97 17.21
CA PHE A 41 -11.87 -8.76 16.59
C PHE A 41 -10.86 -7.87 15.85
N THR A 42 -11.32 -6.87 15.08
CA THR A 42 -10.45 -5.93 14.38
C THR A 42 -9.59 -5.11 15.36
N VAL A 43 -10.15 -4.68 16.49
CA VAL A 43 -9.40 -3.97 17.54
C VAL A 43 -8.33 -4.88 18.16
N ALA A 44 -8.68 -6.13 18.51
CA ALA A 44 -7.73 -7.09 19.07
C ALA A 44 -6.60 -7.42 18.08
N TYR A 45 -6.94 -7.62 16.80
CA TYR A 45 -5.98 -7.81 15.72
C TYR A 45 -5.03 -6.62 15.58
N GLY A 46 -5.56 -5.39 15.56
CA GLY A 46 -4.74 -4.18 15.47
C GLY A 46 -3.77 -4.02 16.63
N ILE A 47 -4.19 -4.33 17.86
CA ILE A 47 -3.32 -4.23 19.06
C ILE A 47 -2.13 -5.17 18.99
N VAL A 48 -2.30 -6.38 18.44
CA VAL A 48 -1.21 -7.37 18.35
C VAL A 48 -0.36 -7.14 17.10
N PHE A 49 -0.97 -6.87 15.94
CA PHE A 49 -0.25 -6.77 14.68
C PHE A 49 0.50 -5.45 14.52
N CYS A 50 -0.03 -4.33 14.98
CA CYS A 50 0.68 -3.05 14.92
C CYS A 50 2.09 -3.15 15.54
N PRO A 51 2.28 -3.53 16.82
CA PRO A 51 3.61 -3.57 17.42
C PRO A 51 4.55 -4.57 16.73
N ILE A 52 4.02 -5.71 16.25
CA ILE A 52 4.81 -6.69 15.50
C ILE A 52 5.31 -6.09 14.19
N THR A 53 4.44 -5.43 13.42
CA THR A 53 4.80 -4.74 12.18
C THR A 53 5.84 -3.65 12.43
N TRP A 54 5.72 -2.86 13.50
CA TRP A 54 6.71 -1.87 13.89
C TRP A 54 8.10 -2.48 14.16
N ILE A 55 8.16 -3.62 14.86
CA ILE A 55 9.42 -4.34 15.11
C ILE A 55 10.05 -4.79 13.78
N ILE A 56 9.25 -5.40 12.91
CA ILE A 56 9.71 -5.90 11.61
C ILE A 56 10.23 -4.75 10.73
N ILE A 57 9.52 -3.62 10.68
CA ILE A 57 9.94 -2.44 9.91
C ILE A 57 11.28 -1.91 10.43
N ARG A 58 11.49 -1.90 11.75
CA ARG A 58 12.77 -1.47 12.34
C ARG A 58 13.91 -2.37 11.92
N ASP A 59 13.70 -3.68 11.94
CA ASP A 59 14.74 -4.67 11.59
C ASP A 59 15.06 -4.60 10.08
N ILE A 60 14.04 -4.48 9.23
CA ILE A 60 14.21 -4.27 7.78
C ILE A 60 14.93 -2.95 7.50
N GLY A 61 14.60 -1.89 8.23
CA GLY A 61 15.26 -0.58 8.08
C GLY A 61 16.76 -0.63 8.41
N GLN A 62 17.14 -1.37 9.45
CA GLN A 62 18.55 -1.59 9.79
C GLN A 62 19.27 -2.39 8.72
N LEU A 63 18.65 -3.47 8.22
CA LEU A 63 19.20 -4.26 7.12
C LEU A 63 19.36 -3.43 5.84
N ALA A 64 18.36 -2.61 5.50
CA ALA A 64 18.40 -1.72 4.35
C ALA A 64 19.52 -0.69 4.47
N LEU A 65 19.72 -0.08 5.65
CA LEU A 65 20.79 0.88 5.88
C LEU A 65 22.18 0.26 5.68
N VAL A 66 22.39 -0.96 6.20
CA VAL A 66 23.65 -1.70 6.03
C VAL A 66 23.87 -2.06 4.56
N TYR A 67 22.82 -2.50 3.86
CA TYR A 67 22.91 -2.85 2.44
C TYR A 67 23.24 -1.62 1.57
N ILE A 68 22.55 -0.50 1.79
CA ILE A 68 22.79 0.77 1.07
C ILE A 68 24.21 1.27 1.32
N THR A 69 24.68 1.22 2.57
CA THR A 69 26.04 1.67 2.91
C THR A 69 27.11 0.80 2.23
N THR A 70 26.88 -0.52 2.19
CA THR A 70 27.77 -1.46 1.49
C THR A 70 27.80 -1.21 -0.01
N PHE A 71 26.62 -0.96 -0.61
CA PHE A 71 26.50 -0.63 -2.03
C PHE A 71 27.20 0.71 -2.37
N TYR A 72 27.01 1.73 -1.53
CA TYR A 72 27.69 3.02 -1.64
C TYR A 72 29.22 2.87 -1.57
N ALA A 73 29.73 2.08 -0.61
CA ALA A 73 31.16 1.80 -0.50
C ALA A 73 31.71 1.14 -1.78
N ARG A 74 30.99 0.16 -2.35
CA ARG A 74 31.36 -0.49 -3.60
C ARG A 74 31.35 0.45 -4.81
N LEU A 75 30.34 1.31 -4.93
CA LEU A 75 30.28 2.31 -6.01
C LEU A 75 31.40 3.35 -5.89
N LYS A 76 31.68 3.84 -4.69
CA LYS A 76 32.78 4.80 -4.44
C LYS A 76 34.14 4.19 -4.80
N LEU A 77 34.35 2.91 -4.49
CA LEU A 77 35.58 2.20 -4.86
C LEU A 77 35.70 1.95 -6.37
N LYS A 78 34.58 1.76 -7.09
CA LYS A 78 34.60 1.57 -8.54
C LYS A 78 34.81 2.87 -9.31
N PHE A 79 34.34 4.00 -8.78
CA PHE A 79 34.49 5.33 -9.41
C PHE A 79 35.76 6.08 -8.98
N SER A 80 36.38 5.71 -7.85
CA SER A 80 37.64 6.33 -7.43
C SER A 80 38.84 5.57 -8.00
N ASN A 81 39.32 6.03 -9.16
CA ASN A 81 40.69 5.77 -9.63
C ASN A 81 41.65 6.93 -9.30
N VAL A 82 41.22 7.94 -8.54
CA VAL A 82 42.08 9.04 -8.11
C VAL A 82 41.89 9.26 -6.63
N SER A 83 42.91 8.83 -5.90
CA SER A 83 43.23 9.16 -4.51
C SER A 83 42.75 10.55 -4.09
N GLU A 84 41.79 10.62 -3.17
CA GLU A 84 41.82 11.68 -2.15
C GLU A 84 41.16 11.24 -0.84
N LYS A 85 42.08 11.08 0.13
CA LYS A 85 42.05 11.28 1.58
C LYS A 85 40.75 11.08 2.37
N GLN A 86 40.93 10.24 3.38
CA GLN A 86 40.17 10.09 4.62
C GLN A 86 39.91 11.46 5.29
N ASP A 87 38.85 11.54 6.09
CA ASP A 87 38.34 12.72 6.83
C ASP A 87 37.33 13.64 6.12
N GLN A 88 36.38 13.06 5.41
CA GLN A 88 35.05 13.67 5.36
C GLN A 88 34.13 12.81 6.21
N VAL A 89 33.71 13.35 7.35
CA VAL A 89 32.69 12.76 8.23
C VAL A 89 31.58 12.17 7.35
N PHE A 90 31.27 10.88 7.56
CA PHE A 90 30.18 10.16 6.93
C PHE A 90 28.84 10.80 7.34
N MET A 91 28.55 12.01 6.87
CA MET A 91 27.19 12.51 6.84
C MET A 91 26.49 11.69 5.77
N LEU A 92 25.93 10.57 6.22
CA LEU A 92 25.18 9.60 5.42
C LEU A 92 24.33 10.40 4.42
N PRO A 93 24.63 10.35 3.12
CA PRO A 93 24.26 11.41 2.19
C PRO A 93 22.74 11.51 2.11
N PHE A 94 22.19 12.53 2.76
CA PHE A 94 20.75 12.85 2.80
C PHE A 94 20.14 12.80 1.40
N TRP A 95 20.87 13.29 0.40
CA TRP A 95 20.47 13.26 -1.00
C TRP A 95 20.25 11.86 -1.57
N ILE A 96 21.02 10.84 -1.15
CA ILE A 96 20.79 9.45 -1.60
C ILE A 96 19.48 8.92 -1.04
N CYS A 97 19.17 9.21 0.23
CA CYS A 97 17.88 8.84 0.82
C CYS A 97 16.72 9.52 0.08
N VAL A 98 16.83 10.82 -0.21
CA VAL A 98 15.82 11.57 -0.98
C VAL A 98 15.62 10.98 -2.39
N VAL A 99 16.71 10.62 -3.08
CA VAL A 99 16.64 9.98 -4.40
C VAL A 99 15.98 8.61 -4.32
N ILE A 100 16.34 7.77 -3.35
CA ILE A 100 15.72 6.45 -3.15
C ILE A 100 14.23 6.58 -2.84
N CYS A 101 13.84 7.50 -1.95
CA CYS A 101 12.43 7.78 -1.66
C CYS A 101 11.69 8.26 -2.91
N GLY A 102 12.29 9.16 -3.69
CA GLY A 102 11.73 9.62 -4.96
C GLY A 102 11.54 8.49 -5.98
N LEU A 103 12.50 7.55 -6.07
CA LEU A 103 12.39 6.38 -6.95
C LEU A 103 11.29 5.41 -6.49
N ILE A 104 11.18 5.14 -5.19
CA ILE A 104 10.13 4.28 -4.63
C ILE A 104 8.73 4.90 -4.87
N MET A 105 8.58 6.20 -4.64
CA MET A 105 7.32 6.91 -4.90
C MET A 105 6.99 6.99 -6.40
N GLY A 106 7.98 7.29 -7.24
CA GLY A 106 7.81 7.38 -8.69
C GLY A 106 7.45 6.02 -9.29
N SER A 107 8.16 4.96 -8.91
CA SER A 107 7.84 3.59 -9.33
C SER A 107 6.46 3.14 -8.85
N GLY A 108 6.06 3.46 -7.62
CA GLY A 108 4.71 3.19 -7.11
C GLY A 108 3.62 3.93 -7.90
N THR A 109 3.86 5.20 -8.23
CA THR A 109 2.94 6.02 -9.03
C THR A 109 2.78 5.46 -10.45
N ILE A 110 3.90 5.08 -11.08
CA ILE A 110 3.92 4.43 -12.40
C ILE A 110 3.12 3.12 -12.35
N TRP A 111 3.39 2.28 -11.34
CA TRP A 111 2.69 1.02 -11.15
C TRP A 111 1.19 1.21 -11.02
N VAL A 112 0.75 2.11 -10.14
CA VAL A 112 -0.69 2.38 -9.91
C VAL A 112 -1.35 2.93 -11.18
N TYR A 113 -0.71 3.88 -11.87
CA TYR A 113 -1.23 4.45 -13.11
C TYR A 113 -1.45 3.40 -14.21
N TYR A 114 -0.46 2.53 -14.42
CA TYR A 114 -0.61 1.44 -15.39
C TYR A 114 -1.60 0.39 -14.92
N TYR A 115 -1.55 -0.02 -13.66
CA TYR A 115 -2.44 -1.04 -13.11
C TYR A 115 -3.91 -0.62 -13.21
N ASP A 116 -4.23 0.64 -12.90
CA ASP A 116 -5.59 1.18 -13.02
C ASP A 116 -6.02 1.33 -14.48
N ALA A 117 -5.11 1.69 -15.40
CA ALA A 117 -5.38 1.74 -16.84
C ALA A 117 -5.63 0.36 -17.48
N PHE A 118 -4.99 -0.71 -16.96
CA PHE A 118 -5.18 -2.08 -17.46
C PHE A 118 -6.38 -2.79 -16.84
N SER A 119 -6.77 -2.45 -15.62
CA SER A 119 -7.79 -3.21 -14.86
C SER A 119 -9.24 -2.82 -15.13
N GLY A 120 -9.51 -1.80 -15.97
CA GLY A 120 -10.89 -1.43 -16.27
C GLY A 120 -11.12 -0.80 -17.64
N PRO A 121 -12.34 -0.31 -17.89
CA PRO A 121 -12.77 0.13 -19.21
C PRO A 121 -11.88 1.25 -19.79
N PRO A 122 -11.64 1.27 -21.12
CA PRO A 122 -10.78 2.28 -21.73
C PRO A 122 -11.33 3.69 -21.46
N GLY A 123 -10.54 4.50 -20.75
CA GLY A 123 -10.86 5.89 -20.43
C GLY A 123 -11.29 6.16 -18.97
N THR A 124 -11.40 5.14 -18.10
CA THR A 124 -11.76 5.34 -16.68
C THR A 124 -10.57 5.42 -15.72
N GLY A 125 -9.34 5.40 -16.25
CA GLY A 125 -8.12 5.42 -15.43
C GLY A 125 -7.92 6.75 -14.69
N MET A 126 -7.34 6.67 -13.49
CA MET A 126 -7.03 7.83 -12.66
C MET A 126 -5.91 8.69 -13.29
N PRO A 127 -6.02 10.03 -13.23
CA PRO A 127 -4.98 10.91 -13.76
C PRO A 127 -3.68 10.79 -12.95
N TRP A 128 -2.55 11.05 -13.61
CA TRP A 128 -1.22 10.84 -13.03
C TRP A 128 -0.99 11.54 -11.68
N PHE A 129 -1.46 12.77 -11.52
CA PHE A 129 -1.36 13.51 -10.25
C PHE A 129 -2.18 12.88 -9.12
N LEU A 130 -3.31 12.26 -9.45
CA LEU A 130 -4.16 11.57 -8.49
C LEU A 130 -3.51 10.24 -8.06
N ALA A 131 -2.83 9.56 -8.98
CA ALA A 131 -2.03 8.37 -8.67
C ALA A 131 -0.81 8.72 -7.80
N LEU A 132 -0.18 9.87 -8.04
CA LEU A 132 0.91 10.37 -7.22
C LEU A 132 0.44 10.75 -5.81
N TYR A 133 -0.70 11.43 -5.71
CA TYR A 133 -1.34 11.78 -4.43
C TYR A 133 -1.69 10.53 -3.63
N PHE A 134 -2.32 9.54 -4.28
CA PHE A 134 -2.62 8.24 -3.69
C PHE A 134 -1.36 7.55 -3.17
N THR A 135 -0.32 7.50 -3.98
CA THR A 135 0.96 6.85 -3.62
C THR A 135 1.63 7.56 -2.44
N PHE A 136 1.59 8.90 -2.42
CA PHE A 136 2.12 9.70 -1.31
C PHE A 136 1.38 9.46 0.00
N GLN A 137 0.04 9.48 0.02
CA GLN A 137 -0.74 9.23 1.24
C GLN A 137 -0.51 7.81 1.80
N THR A 138 -0.29 6.83 0.92
CA THR A 138 -0.04 5.44 1.31
C THR A 138 1.35 5.28 1.91
N PHE A 139 2.40 5.84 1.28
CA PHE A 139 3.76 5.76 1.81
C PHE A 139 3.97 6.56 3.11
N THR A 140 3.25 7.67 3.27
CA THR A 140 3.27 8.46 4.51
C THR A 140 2.32 7.91 5.58
N THR A 141 1.56 6.85 5.26
CA THR A 141 0.56 6.22 6.14
C THR A 141 -0.56 7.16 6.62
N ILE A 142 -0.80 8.28 5.92
CA ILE A 142 -1.93 9.18 6.20
C ILE A 142 -3.24 8.47 5.84
N GLY A 143 -3.28 7.83 4.66
CA GLY A 143 -4.37 6.95 4.24
C GLY A 143 -5.78 7.53 4.39
N LEU A 144 -6.01 8.75 3.89
CA LEU A 144 -7.31 9.43 3.98
C LEU A 144 -8.44 8.64 3.29
N GLY A 145 -8.10 7.89 2.24
CA GLY A 145 -9.04 7.04 1.52
C GLY A 145 -10.06 7.80 0.67
N ASP A 146 -9.84 9.10 0.45
CA ASP A 146 -10.63 9.98 -0.42
C ASP A 146 -10.42 9.66 -1.91
N VAL A 147 -9.23 9.17 -2.22
CA VAL A 147 -8.80 8.77 -3.55
C VAL A 147 -8.40 7.30 -3.50
N MET A 148 -8.94 6.49 -4.40
CA MET A 148 -8.59 5.08 -4.56
C MET A 148 -8.67 4.66 -6.04
N PRO A 149 -7.91 3.65 -6.47
CA PRO A 149 -8.07 3.05 -7.79
C PRO A 149 -9.49 2.48 -7.91
N ASN A 150 -10.22 2.88 -8.95
CA ASN A 150 -11.62 2.51 -9.15
C ASN A 150 -11.76 1.14 -9.82
N ASN A 151 -10.72 0.70 -10.53
CA ASN A 151 -10.79 -0.49 -11.35
C ASN A 151 -10.37 -1.72 -10.52
N ILE A 152 -11.36 -2.30 -9.84
CA ILE A 152 -11.25 -3.62 -9.22
C ILE A 152 -11.35 -4.65 -10.36
N PRO A 153 -10.45 -5.65 -10.47
CA PRO A 153 -10.64 -6.73 -11.42
C PRO A 153 -11.90 -7.51 -11.03
N VAL A 154 -13.03 -7.14 -11.62
CA VAL A 154 -14.23 -7.96 -11.61
C VAL A 154 -13.89 -9.19 -12.44
N SER A 155 -13.65 -10.31 -11.76
CA SER A 155 -13.53 -11.61 -12.39
C SER A 155 -14.81 -11.86 -13.18
N SER A 156 -14.77 -11.66 -14.49
CA SER A 156 -15.79 -12.11 -15.42
C SER A 156 -15.64 -13.62 -15.58
N HIS A 157 -16.20 -14.37 -14.63
CA HIS A 157 -16.58 -15.78 -14.80
C HIS A 157 -17.98 -15.98 -14.27
#